data_AF-A0A434WMV5-F1
#
_entry.id   AF-A0A434WMV5-F1
#
_cell.length_a   1.000
_cell.length_b   1.000
_cell.length_c   1.000
_cell.angle_alpha   90.00
_cell.angle_beta   90.00
_cell.angle_gamma   90.00
#
_symmetry.space_group_name_H-M   'P 1'
#
loop_
_entity.id
_entity.type
_entity.pdbx_description
1 polymer ?
#
loop_
_entity_poly.entity_id
_entity_poly.type
_entity_poly.pdbx_seq_one_letter_code
_entity_poly.pdbx_strand_id
1 'polypeptide(L)'
;GEESYASAGAADGVDAATVRKWVASYQAHGVAGLARKLSHYDGEFKLSVLHRMWEDGLSCRQTAALFNIRNAGCLPDWERRYEAGGIEALAPRRRGRPRSMSDPPSPGEPPVAQSDETKSREELLAELNHLRMENAYLKKLEALTQGHAPKKRKLSKR
;
A
#
# COMPACT_ATOMS: atom_id res chain seq x y z
N GLY A 1 18.79 -45.31 -10.23
CA GLY A 1 17.33 -45.46 -10.32
C GLY A 1 16.77 -44.08 -10.51
N GLU A 2 16.42 -43.73 -11.74
CA GLU A 2 16.01 -42.38 -12.10
C GLU A 2 14.52 -42.23 -11.86
N GLU A 3 14.16 -41.86 -10.63
CA GLU A 3 12.85 -41.29 -10.37
C GLU A 3 12.78 -39.96 -11.11
N SER A 4 12.12 -39.97 -12.28
CA SER A 4 11.82 -38.76 -13.04
C SER A 4 11.16 -37.74 -12.10
N TYR A 5 11.47 -36.45 -12.25
CA TYR A 5 10.87 -35.38 -11.43
C TYR A 5 9.34 -35.41 -11.41
N ALA A 6 8.72 -36.04 -12.41
CA ALA A 6 7.28 -36.29 -12.47
C ALA A 6 6.81 -37.34 -11.43
N SER A 7 7.58 -38.40 -11.17
CA SER A 7 7.21 -39.44 -10.19
C SER A 7 7.39 -38.94 -8.76
N ALA A 8 8.45 -38.16 -8.49
CA ALA A 8 8.68 -37.54 -7.19
C ALA A 8 7.56 -36.54 -6.82
N GLY A 9 7.09 -35.74 -7.79
CA GLY A 9 5.98 -34.82 -7.54
C GLY A 9 4.63 -35.51 -7.33
N ALA A 10 4.34 -36.56 -8.11
CA ALA A 10 3.06 -37.27 -8.04
C ALA A 10 2.83 -37.99 -6.70
N ALA A 11 3.89 -38.50 -6.06
CA ALA A 11 3.79 -39.17 -4.76
C ALA A 11 3.34 -38.23 -3.63
N ASP A 12 3.73 -36.95 -3.70
CA ASP A 12 3.46 -35.95 -2.67
C ASP A 12 2.35 -34.94 -3.07
N GLY A 13 1.68 -35.17 -4.21
CA GLY A 13 0.66 -34.24 -4.73
C GLY A 13 1.22 -32.88 -5.17
N VAL A 14 2.51 -32.81 -5.50
CA VAL A 14 3.22 -31.60 -5.90
C VAL A 14 3.44 -31.60 -7.41
N ASP A 15 3.13 -30.49 -8.07
CA ASP A 15 3.36 -30.37 -9.51
C ASP A 15 4.85 -30.47 -9.88
N ALA A 16 5.14 -31.17 -10.98
CA ALA A 16 6.50 -31.42 -11.45
C ALA A 16 7.28 -30.13 -11.79
N ALA A 17 6.62 -29.01 -12.10
CA ALA A 17 7.31 -27.73 -12.29
C ALA A 17 7.77 -27.14 -10.95
N THR A 18 7.05 -27.39 -9.86
CA THR A 18 7.45 -26.98 -8.51
C THR A 18 8.69 -27.74 -8.05
N VAL A 19 8.73 -29.06 -8.28
CA VAL A 19 9.91 -29.89 -7.98
C VAL A 19 11.13 -29.41 -8.76
N ARG A 20 11.00 -29.19 -10.08
CA ARG A 20 12.08 -28.66 -10.92
C ARG A 20 12.61 -27.31 -10.43
N LYS A 21 11.72 -26.42 -9.97
CA LYS A 21 12.11 -25.14 -9.38
C LYS A 21 12.94 -25.31 -8.10
N TRP A 22 12.53 -26.21 -7.21
CA TRP A 22 13.28 -26.48 -5.98
C TRP A 22 14.65 -27.07 -6.27
N VAL A 23 14.73 -28.02 -7.20
CA VAL A 23 16.01 -28.63 -7.63
C VAL A 23 16.95 -27.56 -8.18
N ALA A 24 16.49 -26.69 -9.08
CA ALA A 24 17.31 -25.61 -9.63
C ALA A 24 17.79 -24.63 -8.55
N SER A 25 16.93 -24.28 -7.59
CA SER A 25 17.29 -23.42 -6.46
C SER A 25 18.34 -24.08 -5.56
N TYR A 26 18.19 -25.37 -5.29
CA TYR A 26 19.12 -26.14 -4.48
C TYR A 26 20.48 -26.33 -5.16
N GLN A 27 20.50 -26.57 -6.48
CA GLN A 27 21.75 -26.67 -7.23
C GLN A 27 22.53 -25.35 -7.24
N ALA A 28 21.84 -24.20 -7.29
CA ALA A 28 22.48 -22.89 -7.32
C ALA A 28 22.90 -22.38 -5.92
N HIS A 29 22.09 -22.63 -4.88
CA HIS A 29 22.25 -22.00 -3.55
C HIS A 29 22.25 -22.99 -2.39
N GLY A 30 22.23 -24.29 -2.65
CA GLY A 30 22.12 -25.33 -1.63
C GLY A 30 20.82 -25.22 -0.81
N VAL A 31 20.92 -25.61 0.47
CA VAL A 31 19.78 -25.56 1.42
C VAL A 31 19.23 -24.13 1.58
N ALA A 32 20.09 -23.10 1.47
CA ALA A 32 19.67 -21.70 1.56
C ALA A 32 18.70 -21.30 0.43
N GLY A 33 18.78 -21.95 -0.74
CA GLY A 33 17.84 -21.76 -1.85
C GLY A 33 16.42 -22.26 -1.56
N LEU A 34 16.25 -23.13 -0.57
CA LEU A 34 14.95 -23.68 -0.17
C LEU A 34 14.34 -22.97 1.06
N ALA A 35 15.13 -22.14 1.75
CA ALA A 35 14.68 -21.43 2.93
C ALA A 35 13.56 -20.42 2.62
N ARG A 36 12.59 -20.32 3.54
CA ARG A 36 11.52 -19.33 3.43
C ARG A 36 12.10 -17.93 3.63
N LYS A 37 11.97 -17.09 2.61
CA LYS A 37 12.45 -15.70 2.64
C LYS A 37 11.39 -14.69 2.20
N LEU A 38 11.42 -13.52 2.83
CA LEU A 38 10.76 -12.32 2.33
C LEU A 38 11.77 -11.59 1.45
N SER A 39 11.40 -11.32 0.19
CA SER A 39 12.31 -10.68 -0.77
C SER A 39 11.85 -9.27 -1.08
N HIS A 40 12.74 -8.32 -0.86
CA HIS A 40 12.63 -6.95 -1.32
C HIS A 40 13.79 -6.68 -2.26
N TYR A 41 13.47 -6.09 -3.42
CA TYR A 41 14.43 -5.79 -4.46
C TYR A 41 14.34 -4.29 -4.73
N ASP A 42 15.45 -3.58 -4.57
CA ASP A 42 15.58 -2.18 -4.97
C ASP A 42 15.66 -2.05 -6.50
N GLY A 43 15.68 -0.81 -7.00
CA GLY A 43 15.70 -0.55 -8.45
C GLY A 43 17.00 -1.03 -9.11
N GLU A 44 18.14 -0.75 -8.49
CA GLU A 44 19.48 -1.11 -8.98
C GLU A 44 19.67 -2.62 -9.10
N PHE A 45 19.24 -3.38 -8.08
CA PHE A 45 19.27 -4.84 -8.13
C PHE A 45 18.42 -5.36 -9.29
N LYS A 46 17.19 -4.86 -9.47
CA LYS A 46 16.35 -5.31 -10.59
C LYS A 46 17.00 -5.00 -11.93
N LEU A 47 17.62 -3.82 -12.06
CA LEU A 47 18.27 -3.41 -13.29
C LEU A 47 19.48 -4.30 -13.61
N SER A 48 20.36 -4.56 -12.64
CA SER A 48 21.48 -5.49 -12.81
C SER A 48 21.04 -6.91 -13.19
N VAL A 49 19.94 -7.39 -12.61
CA VAL A 49 19.35 -8.70 -12.97
C VAL A 49 18.87 -8.71 -14.42
N LEU A 50 18.18 -7.65 -14.87
CA LEU A 50 17.70 -7.54 -16.25
C LEU A 50 18.85 -7.44 -17.25
N HIS A 51 19.87 -6.62 -16.97
CA HIS A 51 21.07 -6.54 -17.81
C HIS A 51 21.72 -7.90 -17.98
N ARG A 52 21.95 -8.61 -16.88
CA ARG A 52 22.55 -9.94 -16.93
C ARG A 52 21.69 -10.93 -17.72
N MET A 53 20.37 -10.84 -17.58
CA MET A 53 19.44 -11.69 -18.32
C MET A 53 19.54 -11.47 -19.84
N TRP A 54 19.67 -10.22 -20.27
CA TRP A 54 19.81 -9.88 -21.69
C TRP A 54 21.19 -10.21 -22.25
N GLU A 55 22.26 -9.89 -21.51
CA GLU A 55 23.64 -10.13 -21.92
C GLU A 55 23.92 -11.63 -22.13
N ASP A 56 23.46 -12.46 -21.20
CA ASP A 56 23.69 -13.91 -21.22
C ASP A 56 22.56 -14.69 -21.95
N GLY A 57 21.50 -14.00 -22.40
CA GLY A 57 20.35 -14.65 -23.05
C GLY A 57 19.61 -15.64 -22.15
N LEU A 58 19.56 -15.38 -20.84
CA LEU A 58 19.00 -16.31 -19.85
C LEU A 58 17.48 -16.28 -19.85
N SER A 59 16.86 -17.45 -19.70
CA SER A 59 15.41 -17.51 -19.44
C SER A 59 15.09 -16.97 -18.05
N CYS A 60 13.86 -16.47 -17.85
CA CYS A 60 13.41 -15.97 -16.54
C CYS A 60 13.61 -17.00 -15.40
N ARG A 61 13.48 -18.30 -15.69
CA ARG A 61 13.71 -19.35 -14.68
C ARG A 61 15.19 -19.49 -14.32
N GLN A 62 16.08 -19.45 -15.30
CA GLN A 62 17.53 -19.49 -15.08
C GLN A 62 18.01 -18.26 -14.32
N THR A 63 17.59 -17.07 -14.76
CA THR A 63 17.89 -15.79 -14.08
C THR A 63 17.39 -15.81 -12.64
N ALA A 64 16.16 -16.28 -12.42
CA ALA A 64 15.62 -16.35 -11.07
C ALA A 64 16.38 -17.36 -10.19
N ALA A 65 16.82 -18.48 -10.74
CA ALA A 65 17.68 -19.41 -10.00
C ALA A 65 19.04 -18.76 -9.69
N LEU A 66 19.70 -18.12 -10.66
CA LEU A 66 21.01 -17.49 -10.50
C LEU A 66 21.02 -16.40 -9.43
N PHE A 67 20.06 -15.48 -9.49
CA PHE A 67 19.94 -14.36 -8.54
C PHE A 67 19.12 -14.69 -7.29
N ASN A 68 18.76 -15.97 -7.11
CA ASN A 68 17.98 -16.44 -5.98
C ASN A 68 16.65 -15.67 -5.81
N ILE A 69 15.96 -15.42 -6.92
CA ILE A 69 14.68 -14.70 -6.97
C ILE A 69 13.53 -15.67 -6.71
N ARG A 70 12.63 -15.29 -5.81
CA ARG A 70 11.55 -16.17 -5.34
C ARG A 70 10.56 -16.57 -6.44
N ASN A 71 10.25 -15.66 -7.36
CA ASN A 71 9.29 -15.88 -8.43
C ASN A 71 9.87 -15.44 -9.78
N ALA A 72 10.14 -16.37 -10.68
CA ALA A 72 10.56 -16.04 -12.05
C ALA A 72 9.54 -15.18 -12.80
N GLY A 73 8.26 -15.30 -12.46
CA GLY A 73 7.19 -14.50 -13.07
C GLY A 73 7.23 -13.00 -12.77
N CYS A 74 8.08 -12.54 -11.84
CA CYS A 74 8.26 -11.10 -11.64
C CYS A 74 9.22 -10.45 -12.64
N LEU A 75 10.05 -11.24 -13.34
CA LEU A 75 11.03 -10.70 -14.30
C LEU A 75 10.37 -10.04 -15.52
N PRO A 76 9.35 -10.64 -16.18
CA PRO A 76 8.63 -9.96 -17.26
C PRO A 76 7.97 -8.66 -16.81
N ASP A 77 7.52 -8.59 -15.56
CA ASP A 77 6.95 -7.36 -15.00
C ASP A 77 8.01 -6.28 -14.75
N TRP A 78 9.24 -6.65 -14.41
CA TRP A 78 10.35 -5.70 -14.28
C TRP A 78 10.76 -5.18 -15.65
N GLU A 79 10.91 -6.06 -16.63
CA GLU A 79 11.24 -5.72 -18.02
C GLU A 79 10.23 -4.73 -18.60
N ARG A 80 8.92 -5.05 -18.52
CA ARG A 80 7.84 -4.15 -18.97
C ARG A 80 7.88 -2.77 -18.30
N ARG A 81 8.23 -2.71 -17.02
CA ARG A 81 8.34 -1.43 -16.29
C ARG A 81 9.55 -0.64 -16.74
N TYR A 82 10.67 -1.32 -16.93
CA TYR A 82 11.89 -0.70 -17.43
C TYR A 82 11.68 -0.13 -18.83
N GLU A 83 11.01 -0.86 -19.73
CA GLU A 83 10.65 -0.35 -21.05
C GLU A 83 9.73 0.90 -20.98
N ALA A 84 8.80 0.92 -20.02
CA ALA A 84 7.84 2.01 -19.88
C ALA A 84 8.42 3.30 -19.24
N GLY A 85 9.44 3.20 -18.39
CA GLY A 85 9.92 4.34 -17.62
C GLY A 85 11.33 4.22 -17.04
N GLY A 86 12.15 3.34 -17.60
CA GLY A 86 13.55 3.15 -17.22
C GLY A 86 13.73 2.72 -15.77
N ILE A 87 14.84 3.17 -15.17
CA ILE A 87 15.20 2.82 -13.79
C ILE A 87 14.22 3.36 -12.75
N GLU A 88 13.64 4.54 -12.99
CA GLU A 88 12.66 5.17 -12.10
C GLU A 88 11.40 4.31 -11.95
N ALA A 89 10.98 3.62 -13.00
CA ALA A 89 9.85 2.70 -12.97
C ALA A 89 10.14 1.38 -12.23
N LEU A 90 11.41 1.03 -12.03
CA LEU A 90 11.84 -0.13 -11.23
C LEU A 90 11.89 0.18 -9.73
N ALA A 91 11.91 1.47 -9.35
CA ALA A 91 11.96 1.90 -7.97
C ALA A 91 10.78 1.34 -7.15
N PRO A 92 10.98 1.09 -5.83
CA PRO A 92 9.89 0.69 -4.96
C PRO A 92 8.74 1.71 -4.99
N ARG A 93 7.55 1.30 -5.44
CA ARG A 93 6.37 2.17 -5.36
C ARG A 93 6.10 2.51 -3.91
N ARG A 94 5.80 3.78 -3.63
CA ARG A 94 5.34 4.22 -2.31
C ARG A 94 4.19 3.31 -1.89
N ARG A 95 4.35 2.63 -0.75
CA ARG A 95 3.31 1.76 -0.20
C ARG A 95 2.14 2.63 0.25
N GLY A 96 0.93 2.22 -0.11
CA GLY A 96 -0.31 2.88 0.31
C GLY A 96 -1.03 3.64 -0.81
N ARG A 97 -2.29 3.97 -0.55
CA ARG A 97 -3.11 4.82 -1.44
C ARG A 97 -2.48 6.22 -1.46
N PRO A 98 -2.30 6.85 -2.64
CA PRO A 98 -1.98 8.27 -2.72
C PRO A 98 -2.96 9.05 -1.84
N ARG A 99 -2.47 10.01 -1.05
CA ARG A 99 -3.36 10.87 -0.25
C ARG A 99 -4.33 11.56 -1.21
N SER A 100 -5.62 11.29 -1.03
CA SER A 100 -6.69 11.72 -1.95
C SER A 100 -7.03 13.20 -1.81
N MET A 101 -6.57 13.84 -0.74
CA MET A 101 -6.80 15.25 -0.48
C MET A 101 -5.46 15.89 -0.12
N SER A 102 -5.23 17.10 -0.61
CA SER A 102 -4.23 18.00 -0.05
C SER A 102 -4.51 18.14 1.45
N ASP A 103 -3.48 18.11 2.28
CA ASP A 103 -3.64 18.45 3.69
C ASP A 103 -4.27 19.86 3.75
N PRO A 104 -5.33 20.08 4.55
CA PRO A 104 -5.87 21.43 4.70
C PRO A 104 -4.73 22.36 5.16
N PRO A 105 -4.70 23.63 4.70
CA PRO A 105 -3.73 24.58 5.20
C PRO A 105 -3.75 24.51 6.72
N SER A 106 -2.57 24.38 7.34
CA SER A 106 -2.44 24.54 8.79
C SER A 106 -3.25 25.78 9.16
N PRO A 107 -4.15 25.73 10.16
CA PRO A 107 -4.84 26.92 10.61
C PRO A 107 -3.75 27.94 10.91
N GLY A 108 -3.69 28.99 10.09
CA GLY A 108 -2.89 30.15 10.42
C GLY A 108 -3.35 30.62 11.80
N GLU A 109 -2.42 31.22 12.55
CA GLU A 109 -2.74 31.81 13.84
C GLU A 109 -4.07 32.56 13.77
N PRO A 110 -4.98 32.36 14.74
CA PRO A 110 -6.24 33.07 14.74
C PRO A 110 -5.95 34.57 14.61
N PRO A 111 -6.67 35.30 13.73
CA PRO A 111 -6.52 36.75 13.67
C PRO A 111 -6.72 37.28 15.07
N VAL A 112 -5.76 38.07 15.56
CA VAL A 112 -5.85 38.78 16.83
C VAL A 112 -7.23 39.44 16.87
N ALA A 113 -8.00 39.17 17.92
CA ALA A 113 -9.36 39.68 18.06
C ALA A 113 -9.35 41.21 17.90
N GLN A 114 -9.70 41.68 16.70
CA GLN A 114 -9.88 43.10 16.44
C GLN A 114 -11.12 43.52 17.22
N SER A 115 -10.98 44.54 18.08
CA SER A 115 -12.10 45.11 18.82
C SER A 115 -13.21 45.53 17.86
N ASP A 116 -14.47 45.29 18.23
CA ASP A 116 -15.64 45.60 17.39
C ASP A 116 -15.67 47.07 16.92
N GLU A 117 -15.05 47.98 17.68
CA GLU A 117 -14.86 49.41 17.38
C GLU A 117 -14.05 49.68 16.10
N THR A 118 -13.25 48.71 15.63
CA THR A 118 -12.39 48.86 14.45
C THR A 118 -12.94 48.18 13.21
N LYS A 119 -14.02 47.40 13.35
CA LYS A 119 -14.63 46.64 12.27
C LYS A 119 -15.51 47.54 11.42
N SER A 120 -15.48 47.33 10.10
CA SER A 120 -16.42 47.98 9.19
C SER A 120 -17.86 47.48 9.47
N ARG A 121 -18.86 48.31 9.19
CA ARG A 121 -20.28 47.95 9.31
C ARG A 121 -20.62 46.68 8.53
N GLU A 122 -20.00 46.47 7.38
CA GLU A 122 -20.19 45.29 6.54
C GLU A 122 -19.61 44.02 7.19
N GLU A 123 -18.46 44.13 7.84
CA GLU A 123 -17.81 43.03 8.56
C GLU A 123 -18.65 42.59 9.77
N LEU A 124 -19.20 43.55 10.52
CA LEU A 124 -20.12 43.27 11.64
C LEU A 124 -21.40 42.55 11.17
N LEU A 125 -21.94 42.92 10.00
CA LEU A 125 -23.10 42.24 9.42
C LEU A 125 -22.76 40.82 8.96
N ALA A 126 -21.58 40.62 8.37
CA ALA A 126 -21.10 39.30 7.95
C ALA A 126 -20.90 38.38 9.17
N GLU A 127 -20.30 38.89 10.25
CA GLU A 127 -20.09 38.16 11.49
C GLU A 127 -21.42 37.82 12.18
N LEU A 128 -22.38 38.76 12.25
CA LEU A 128 -23.71 38.47 12.76
C LEU A 128 -24.44 37.40 11.95
N ASN A 129 -24.33 37.43 10.62
CA ASN A 129 -24.93 36.41 9.77
C ASN A 129 -24.27 35.04 9.98
N HIS A 130 -22.94 35.00 10.12
CA HIS A 130 -22.19 33.79 10.45
C HIS A 130 -22.65 33.19 11.79
N LEU A 131 -22.68 34.00 12.85
CA LEU A 131 -23.14 33.59 14.18
C LEU A 131 -24.60 33.14 14.20
N ARG A 132 -25.47 33.75 13.38
CA ARG A 132 -26.87 33.33 13.22
C ARG A 132 -26.97 31.96 12.57
N MET A 133 -26.17 31.69 11.54
CA MET A 133 -26.13 30.37 10.88
C MET A 133 -25.62 29.29 11.84
N GLU A 134 -24.54 29.58 12.58
CA GLU A 134 -23.99 28.65 13.56
C GLU A 134 -25.00 28.33 14.68
N ASN A 135 -25.63 29.35 15.26
CA ASN A 135 -26.68 29.15 16.25
C ASN A 135 -27.88 28.36 15.71
N ALA A 136 -28.30 28.60 14.47
CA ALA A 136 -29.37 27.83 13.85
C ALA A 136 -29.00 26.35 13.69
N TYR A 137 -27.74 26.08 13.32
CA TYR A 137 -27.22 24.73 13.23
C TYR A 137 -27.15 24.02 14.59
N LEU A 138 -26.62 24.71 15.62
CA LEU A 138 -26.56 24.18 16.99
C LEU A 138 -27.96 23.88 17.55
N LYS A 139 -28.92 24.79 17.38
CA LYS A 139 -30.32 24.55 17.78
C LYS A 139 -30.95 23.36 17.06
N LYS A 140 -30.61 23.15 15.79
CA LYS A 140 -31.07 21.98 15.03
C LYS A 140 -30.44 20.68 15.57
N LEU A 141 -29.16 20.70 15.92
CA LEU A 141 -28.50 19.56 16.58
C LEU A 141 -29.10 19.27 17.97
N GLU A 142 -29.36 20.29 18.77
CA GLU A 142 -30.05 20.16 20.06
C GLU A 142 -31.46 19.57 19.89
N ALA A 143 -32.23 20.04 18.91
CA ALA A 143 -33.56 19.49 18.63
C ALA A 143 -33.52 17.99 18.26
N LEU A 144 -32.53 17.58 17.44
CA LEU A 144 -32.34 16.19 17.06
C LEU A 144 -31.93 15.31 18.26
N THR A 145 -31.09 15.83 19.14
CA THR A 145 -30.61 15.09 20.32
C THR A 145 -31.66 14.99 21.42
N GLN A 146 -32.50 16.02 21.63
CA GLN A 146 -33.61 16.00 22.60
C GLN A 146 -34.75 15.05 22.19
N GLY A 147 -34.98 14.85 20.88
CA GLY A 147 -35.91 13.83 20.37
C GLY A 147 -35.46 12.38 20.66
N HIS A 148 -34.19 12.18 21.01
CA HIS A 148 -33.56 10.88 21.29
C HIS A 148 -33.25 10.66 22.77
N ALA A 149 -34.01 11.24 23.71
CA ALA A 149 -33.88 10.90 25.12
C ALA A 149 -34.29 9.42 25.39
N PRO A 150 -33.40 8.55 25.90
CA PRO A 150 -33.74 7.15 26.17
C PRO A 150 -34.71 7.06 27.37
N LYS A 151 -35.89 6.43 27.15
CA LYS A 151 -36.81 6.05 28.22
C LYS A 151 -36.05 5.17 29.23
N LYS A 152 -35.79 5.69 30.44
CA LYS A 152 -35.14 4.94 31.53
C LYS A 152 -35.94 3.66 31.82
N ARG A 153 -35.41 2.50 31.43
CA ARG A 153 -35.97 1.19 31.80
C ARG A 153 -35.70 0.98 33.30
N LYS A 154 -36.77 0.87 34.09
CA LYS A 154 -36.69 0.57 35.52
C LYS A 154 -36.05 -0.82 35.71
N LEU A 155 -35.00 -0.91 36.53
CA LEU A 155 -34.42 -2.18 36.95
C LEU A 155 -35.42 -2.88 37.90
N SER A 156 -35.90 -4.08 37.54
CA SER A 156 -36.65 -4.92 38.47
C SER A 156 -35.68 -5.62 39.42
N LYS A 157 -35.90 -5.46 40.72
CA LYS A 157 -35.13 -6.11 41.78
C LYS A 157 -35.56 -7.58 41.92
N ARG A 158 -34.56 -8.43 42.20
CA ARG A 158 -34.68 -9.86 42.55
C ARG A 158 -35.52 -10.07 43.80
#